data_AF-A0A7W0LID5-F1
#
_entry.id   AF-A0A7W0LID5-F1
#
_cell.length_a   1.000
_cell.length_b   1.000
_cell.length_c   1.000
_cell.angle_alpha   90.00
_cell.angle_beta   90.00
_cell.angle_gamma   90.00
#
_symmetry.space_group_name_H-M   'P 1'
#
loop_
_entity.id
_entity.type
_entity.pdbx_description
1 polymer ?
#
loop_
_entity_poly.entity_id
_entity_poly.type
_entity_poly.pdbx_seq_one_letter_code
_entity_poly.pdbx_strand_id
1 'polypeptide(L)'
;MARTATDREERLEVSHAVRRIRLTFPDTGESVVADLLDAEAPRLCEAVWGLLPLEKRLLHGMYSGPEVFMVLDEARPIARENEVQLPLPGEILLFHDEGTSAAGRNKAVSEICLVYGRGVVLREHEGIPTRAGLFARIPGDWKHDWTA
;
A
#
# COMPACT_ATOMS: atom_id res chain seq x y z
N MET A 1 14.23 -9.40 44.36
CA MET A 1 12.87 -9.95 44.21
C MET A 1 12.76 -10.50 42.80
N ALA A 2 12.65 -11.83 42.69
CA ALA A 2 12.69 -12.56 41.43
C ALA A 2 11.36 -12.41 40.68
N ARG A 3 11.42 -11.99 39.40
CA ARG A 3 10.28 -12.09 38.48
C ARG A 3 10.17 -13.56 38.08
N THR A 4 9.07 -14.19 38.47
CA THR A 4 8.79 -15.61 38.24
C THR A 4 8.65 -15.90 36.74
N ALA A 5 9.08 -17.10 36.32
CA ALA A 5 9.04 -17.59 34.94
C ALA A 5 7.64 -17.55 34.30
N THR A 6 6.59 -17.48 35.13
CA THR A 6 5.18 -17.40 34.76
C THR A 6 4.82 -16.17 33.91
N ASP A 7 5.52 -15.05 34.04
CA ASP A 7 5.27 -13.84 33.23
C ASP A 7 5.77 -13.95 31.77
N ARG A 8 6.61 -14.95 31.47
CA ARG A 8 7.19 -15.14 30.13
C ARG A 8 6.37 -16.07 29.24
N GLU A 9 5.50 -16.89 29.81
CA GLU A 9 4.69 -17.88 29.07
C GLU A 9 3.32 -17.34 28.61
N GLU A 10 2.79 -16.27 29.22
CA GLU A 10 1.51 -15.67 28.79
C GLU A 10 1.61 -14.76 27.54
N ARG A 11 2.82 -14.55 27.01
CA ARG A 11 3.03 -13.91 25.70
C ARG A 11 2.95 -14.90 24.54
N LEU A 12 2.18 -15.98 24.69
CA LEU A 12 1.85 -16.91 23.62
C LEU A 12 0.72 -16.32 22.78
N GLU A 13 1.14 -15.64 21.71
CA GLU A 13 0.57 -15.79 20.37
C GLU A 13 -0.95 -15.60 20.23
N VAL A 14 -1.40 -14.34 20.32
CA VAL A 14 -2.62 -13.96 19.60
C VAL A 14 -2.26 -13.92 18.11
N SER A 15 -2.33 -15.07 17.44
CA SER A 15 -2.27 -15.12 15.98
C SER A 15 -3.54 -14.44 15.44
N HIS A 16 -3.53 -13.12 15.29
CA HIS A 16 -4.53 -12.46 14.48
C HIS A 16 -4.33 -12.99 13.06
N ALA A 17 -5.31 -13.72 12.54
CA ALA A 17 -5.28 -14.18 11.16
C ALA A 17 -5.15 -12.96 10.25
N VAL A 18 -4.02 -12.86 9.56
CA VAL A 18 -3.74 -11.74 8.66
C VAL A 18 -4.64 -11.87 7.44
N ARG A 19 -5.48 -10.86 7.18
CA ARG A 19 -6.26 -10.79 5.94
C ARG A 19 -5.30 -10.63 4.78
N ARG A 20 -5.62 -11.25 3.64
CA ARG A 20 -4.77 -11.22 2.45
C ARG A 20 -5.56 -10.81 1.23
N ILE A 21 -4.90 -10.08 0.35
CA ILE A 21 -5.41 -9.72 -0.98
C ILE A 21 -4.55 -10.39 -2.05
N ARG A 22 -5.17 -10.72 -3.18
CA ARG A 22 -4.47 -11.23 -4.36
C ARG A 22 -4.42 -10.15 -5.42
N LEU A 23 -3.24 -9.89 -5.95
CA LEU A 23 -3.05 -9.07 -7.13
C LEU A 23 -2.76 -10.00 -8.30
N THR A 24 -3.45 -9.80 -9.42
CA THR A 24 -3.36 -10.65 -10.61
C THR A 24 -3.29 -9.78 -11.85
N PHE A 25 -2.39 -10.12 -12.78
CA PHE A 25 -2.45 -9.64 -14.16
C PHE A 25 -3.29 -10.62 -14.98
N PRO A 26 -4.55 -10.29 -15.35
CA PRO A 26 -5.43 -11.26 -15.99
C PRO A 26 -4.90 -11.79 -17.32
N ASP A 27 -4.22 -10.93 -18.09
CA ASP A 27 -3.68 -11.27 -19.42
C ASP A 27 -2.56 -12.31 -19.37
N THR A 28 -1.77 -12.34 -18.29
CA THR A 28 -0.65 -13.29 -18.12
C THR A 28 -0.95 -14.41 -17.12
N GLY A 29 -1.95 -14.23 -16.26
CA GLY A 29 -2.26 -15.12 -15.14
C GLY A 29 -1.32 -14.95 -13.93
N GLU A 30 -0.27 -14.14 -14.04
CA GLU A 30 0.69 -13.91 -12.97
C GLU A 30 0.01 -13.30 -11.75
N SER A 31 0.30 -13.85 -10.57
CA SER A 31 -0.39 -13.48 -9.34
C SER A 31 0.53 -13.48 -8.14
N VAL A 32 0.28 -12.54 -7.23
CA VAL A 32 0.96 -12.43 -5.95
C VAL A 32 -0.06 -12.20 -4.83
N VAL A 33 0.30 -12.58 -3.61
CA VAL A 33 -0.52 -12.37 -2.42
C VAL A 33 0.18 -11.36 -1.52
N ALA A 34 -0.58 -10.39 -1.03
CA ALA A 34 -0.12 -9.40 -0.06
C ALA A 34 -0.90 -9.56 1.25
N ASP A 35 -0.18 -9.36 2.34
CA ASP A 35 -0.70 -9.33 3.70
C ASP A 35 -1.21 -7.91 4.02
N LEU A 36 -2.44 -7.80 4.50
CA LEU A 36 -2.98 -6.52 4.98
C LEU A 36 -2.36 -6.16 6.32
N LEU A 37 -2.10 -4.86 6.49
CA LEU A 37 -1.51 -4.27 7.69
C LEU A 37 -2.62 -3.80 8.64
N ASP A 38 -3.50 -4.73 9.01
CA ASP A 38 -4.70 -4.46 9.82
C ASP A 38 -4.37 -3.87 11.20
N ALA A 39 -3.19 -4.18 11.73
CA ALA A 39 -2.73 -3.63 13.01
C ALA A 39 -2.23 -2.18 12.88
N GLU A 40 -1.58 -1.84 11.77
CA GLU A 40 -0.99 -0.52 11.54
C GLU A 40 -1.95 0.49 10.89
N ALA A 41 -2.85 0.01 10.03
CA ALA A 41 -3.75 0.84 9.23
C ALA A 41 -5.18 0.25 9.13
N PRO A 42 -5.88 0.04 10.27
CA PRO A 42 -7.16 -0.68 10.29
C PRO A 42 -8.25 -0.01 9.46
N ARG A 43 -8.38 1.33 9.51
CA ARG A 43 -9.44 2.04 8.75
C ARG A 43 -9.12 2.02 7.27
N LEU A 44 -7.84 2.12 6.93
CA LEU A 44 -7.37 2.06 5.55
C LEU A 44 -7.59 0.67 4.94
N CYS A 45 -7.22 -0.39 5.66
CA CYS A 45 -7.42 -1.77 5.25
C CYS A 45 -8.91 -2.07 5.04
N GLU A 46 -9.78 -1.61 5.94
CA GLU A 46 -11.22 -1.80 5.80
C GLU A 46 -11.79 -1.04 4.59
N ALA A 47 -11.33 0.20 4.37
CA ALA A 47 -11.75 0.98 3.20
C ALA A 47 -11.37 0.27 1.89
N VAL A 48 -10.15 -0.27 1.78
CA VAL A 48 -9.74 -1.03 0.60
C VAL A 48 -10.50 -2.35 0.49
N TRP A 49 -10.68 -3.08 1.59
CA TRP A 49 -11.40 -4.35 1.62
C TRP A 49 -12.83 -4.21 1.08
N GLY A 50 -13.53 -3.15 1.48
CA GLY A 50 -14.88 -2.85 1.00
C GLY A 50 -14.99 -2.49 -0.49
N LEU A 51 -13.87 -2.27 -1.18
CA LEU A 51 -13.85 -2.00 -2.63
C LEU A 51 -13.63 -3.26 -3.47
N LEU A 52 -13.12 -4.33 -2.88
CA LEU A 52 -12.76 -5.52 -3.64
C LEU A 52 -14.02 -6.29 -4.11
N PRO A 53 -13.98 -6.95 -5.29
CA PRO A 53 -12.86 -7.00 -6.23
C PRO A 53 -12.74 -5.72 -7.09
N LEU A 54 -11.49 -5.35 -7.44
CA LEU A 54 -11.17 -4.24 -8.33
C LEU A 54 -10.33 -4.72 -9.51
N GLU A 55 -10.71 -4.35 -10.71
CA GLU A 55 -9.93 -4.57 -11.93
C GLU A 55 -9.82 -3.27 -12.73
N LYS A 56 -8.59 -2.83 -12.98
CA LYS A 56 -8.29 -1.57 -13.66
C LYS A 56 -7.01 -1.66 -14.46
N ARG A 57 -6.88 -0.76 -15.43
CA ARG A 57 -5.62 -0.56 -16.15
C ARG A 57 -4.56 0.01 -15.20
N LEU A 58 -3.39 -0.60 -15.21
CA LEU A 58 -2.23 -0.17 -14.48
C LEU A 58 -1.46 0.92 -15.24
N LEU A 59 -0.97 1.93 -14.54
CA LEU A 59 -0.16 3.03 -15.05
C LEU A 59 1.22 3.00 -14.39
N HIS A 60 2.26 3.44 -15.10
CA HIS A 60 3.62 3.53 -14.56
C HIS A 60 3.89 4.94 -14.02
N GLY A 61 4.44 5.02 -12.80
CA GLY A 61 4.74 6.27 -12.11
C GLY A 61 5.94 7.01 -12.73
N MET A 62 5.70 8.11 -13.44
CA MET A 62 6.78 8.89 -14.07
C MET A 62 7.68 9.61 -13.05
N TYR A 63 7.14 10.04 -11.91
CA TYR A 63 7.86 10.87 -10.93
C TYR A 63 8.37 10.09 -9.71
N SER A 64 7.68 9.02 -9.32
CA SER A 64 8.03 8.22 -8.14
C SER A 64 9.08 7.13 -8.43
N GLY A 65 9.32 6.79 -9.70
CA GLY A 65 10.29 5.77 -10.10
C GLY A 65 9.64 4.38 -10.25
N PRO A 66 10.18 3.31 -9.65
CA PRO A 66 9.61 1.96 -9.76
C PRO A 66 8.31 1.76 -8.95
N GLU A 67 7.28 2.46 -9.41
CA GLU A 67 5.91 2.45 -8.93
C GLU A 67 4.97 2.18 -10.11
N VAL A 68 3.93 1.41 -9.85
CA VAL A 68 2.77 1.27 -10.72
C VAL A 68 1.50 1.54 -9.92
N PHE A 69 0.48 2.12 -10.54
CA PHE A 69 -0.74 2.49 -9.83
C PHE A 69 -2.00 2.35 -10.68
N MET A 70 -3.15 2.23 -10.02
CA MET A 70 -4.45 2.31 -10.64
C MET A 70 -5.28 3.42 -9.99
N VAL A 71 -6.01 4.17 -10.82
CA VAL A 71 -6.86 5.27 -10.38
C VAL A 71 -8.27 4.75 -10.07
N LEU A 72 -8.79 5.01 -8.87
CA LEU A 72 -10.14 4.62 -8.48
C LEU A 72 -11.21 5.45 -9.22
N ASP A 73 -12.38 4.87 -9.50
CA ASP A 73 -13.46 5.57 -10.22
C ASP A 73 -14.03 6.73 -9.38
N GLU A 74 -14.12 6.49 -8.08
CA GLU A 74 -14.56 7.47 -7.10
C GLU A 74 -13.43 7.75 -6.13
N ALA A 75 -13.20 9.03 -5.86
CA ALA A 75 -12.29 9.45 -4.81
C ALA A 75 -12.78 8.93 -3.45
N ARG A 76 -11.84 8.51 -2.63
CA ARG A 76 -12.08 8.01 -1.29
C ARG A 76 -11.27 8.88 -0.33
N PRO A 77 -11.90 9.85 0.33
CA PRO A 77 -11.30 10.50 1.49
C PRO A 77 -10.95 9.41 2.49
N ILE A 78 -9.66 9.21 2.71
CA ILE A 78 -9.15 8.14 3.55
C ILE A 78 -8.63 8.72 4.85
N ALA A 79 -8.70 7.91 5.91
CA ALA A 79 -8.01 8.24 7.13
C ALA A 79 -6.51 8.27 6.84
N ARG A 80 -5.84 9.35 7.25
CA ARG A 80 -4.38 9.44 7.22
C ARG A 80 -3.79 8.49 8.26
N GLU A 81 -3.50 7.27 7.85
CA GLU A 81 -2.92 6.19 8.66
C GLU A 81 -1.70 5.59 7.95
N ASN A 82 -0.69 5.21 8.73
CA ASN A 82 0.52 4.53 8.25
C ASN A 82 1.13 5.18 6.99
N GLU A 83 1.17 6.50 6.96
CA GLU A 83 1.66 7.24 5.79
C GLU A 83 3.17 7.15 5.64
N VAL A 84 3.61 6.81 4.44
CA VAL A 84 5.03 6.79 4.07
C VAL A 84 5.28 7.69 2.86
N GLN A 85 6.51 8.18 2.75
CA GLN A 85 7.01 8.89 1.56
C GLN A 85 8.06 8.08 0.80
N LEU A 86 8.75 7.17 1.51
CA LEU A 86 9.86 6.37 1.01
C LEU A 86 9.49 4.89 1.12
N PRO A 87 8.54 4.41 0.32
CA PRO A 87 8.09 3.04 0.40
C PRO A 87 9.18 2.07 -0.04
N LEU A 88 9.11 0.86 0.50
CA LEU A 88 9.98 -0.25 0.16
C LEU A 88 9.36 -1.12 -0.95
N PRO A 89 10.18 -1.90 -1.67
CA PRO A 89 9.68 -2.90 -2.60
C PRO A 89 8.65 -3.84 -1.92
N GLY A 90 7.56 -4.13 -2.62
CA GLY A 90 6.46 -4.96 -2.15
C GLY A 90 5.38 -4.21 -1.38
N GLU A 91 5.55 -2.93 -1.11
CA GLU A 91 4.55 -2.13 -0.41
C GLU A 91 3.44 -1.66 -1.34
N ILE A 92 2.21 -1.73 -0.81
CA ILE A 92 0.99 -1.34 -1.50
C ILE A 92 0.34 -0.22 -0.70
N LEU A 93 0.06 0.88 -1.40
CA LEU A 93 -0.35 2.13 -0.81
C LEU A 93 -1.68 2.60 -1.38
N LEU A 94 -2.42 3.36 -0.58
CA LEU A 94 -3.56 4.12 -1.05
C LEU A 94 -3.24 5.62 -0.91
N PHE A 95 -3.18 6.28 -2.06
CA PHE A 95 -3.00 7.72 -2.18
C PHE A 95 -4.37 8.40 -2.32
N HIS A 96 -4.49 9.63 -1.81
CA HIS A 96 -5.64 10.48 -2.01
C HIS A 96 -5.22 11.95 -2.09
N ASP A 97 -5.62 12.62 -3.16
CA ASP A 97 -5.59 14.08 -3.28
C ASP A 97 -7.03 14.59 -3.29
N GLU A 98 -7.30 15.63 -2.50
CA GLU A 98 -8.59 16.32 -2.46
C GLU A 98 -8.86 17.13 -3.74
N GLY A 99 -7.86 17.22 -4.64
CA GLY A 99 -7.95 17.96 -5.89
C GLY A 99 -7.73 19.46 -5.70
N THR A 100 -7.24 19.86 -4.52
CA THR A 100 -6.97 21.25 -4.14
C THR A 100 -5.53 21.66 -4.44
N SER A 101 -4.65 20.70 -4.74
CA SER A 101 -3.29 20.94 -5.20
C SER A 101 -3.26 21.55 -6.61
N ALA A 102 -2.18 22.26 -6.97
CA ALA A 102 -1.98 22.75 -8.34
C ALA A 102 -1.99 21.60 -9.39
N ALA A 103 -1.67 20.40 -8.94
CA ALA A 103 -1.70 19.14 -9.68
C ALA A 103 -3.12 18.53 -9.84
N GLY A 104 -4.03 18.82 -8.91
CA GLY A 104 -5.29 18.11 -8.72
C GLY A 104 -6.38 18.36 -9.74
N ARG A 105 -6.14 19.19 -10.77
CA ARG A 105 -7.12 19.55 -11.83
C ARG A 105 -8.53 19.89 -11.29
N ASN A 106 -8.64 20.38 -10.06
CA ASN A 106 -9.89 20.60 -9.32
C ASN A 106 -10.81 19.37 -9.17
N LYS A 107 -10.24 18.14 -9.14
CA LYS A 107 -11.01 16.91 -8.92
C LYS A 107 -10.25 15.99 -7.96
N ALA A 108 -10.92 15.60 -6.87
CA ALA A 108 -10.38 14.62 -5.95
C ALA A 108 -10.06 13.30 -6.68
N VAL A 109 -8.95 12.67 -6.32
CA VAL A 109 -8.47 11.42 -6.90
C VAL A 109 -7.98 10.50 -5.79
N SER A 110 -8.16 9.19 -5.99
CA SER A 110 -7.55 8.16 -5.15
C SER A 110 -6.89 7.11 -6.02
N GLU A 111 -5.74 6.63 -5.59
CA GLU A 111 -4.92 5.70 -6.36
C GLU A 111 -4.44 4.57 -5.45
N ILE A 112 -4.50 3.33 -5.95
CA ILE A 112 -3.81 2.21 -5.32
C ILE A 112 -2.48 2.02 -6.04
N CYS A 113 -1.39 2.20 -5.30
CA CYS A 113 -0.02 2.11 -5.80
C CYS A 113 0.65 0.83 -5.32
N LEU A 114 1.46 0.20 -6.17
CA LEU A 114 2.34 -0.91 -5.86
C LEU A 114 3.77 -0.49 -6.19
N VAL A 115 4.66 -0.63 -5.21
CA VAL A 115 6.09 -0.36 -5.35
C VAL A 115 6.82 -1.67 -5.61
N TYR A 116 7.50 -1.77 -6.75
CA TYR A 116 8.13 -3.02 -7.19
C TYR A 116 9.67 -2.96 -7.18
N GLY A 117 10.25 -1.78 -6.91
CA GLY A 117 11.70 -1.59 -6.88
C GLY A 117 12.13 -0.57 -5.83
N ARG A 118 13.45 -0.45 -5.64
CA ARG A 118 14.05 0.45 -4.64
C ARG A 118 14.15 1.89 -5.13
N GLY A 119 14.40 2.79 -4.19
CA GLY A 119 14.70 4.20 -4.48
C GLY A 119 13.46 5.04 -4.81
N VAL A 120 12.26 4.51 -4.55
CA VAL A 120 11.02 5.27 -4.71
C VAL A 120 10.96 6.41 -3.70
N VAL A 121 10.60 7.58 -4.20
CA VAL A 121 10.21 8.73 -3.39
C VAL A 121 8.88 9.21 -3.96
N LEU A 122 7.81 9.09 -3.17
CA LEU A 122 6.46 9.38 -3.66
C LEU A 122 6.34 10.84 -4.09
N ARG A 123 5.86 11.03 -5.31
CA ARG A 123 5.64 12.34 -5.91
C ARG A 123 4.34 12.38 -6.69
N GLU A 124 3.61 13.46 -6.52
CA GLU A 124 2.44 13.82 -7.33
C GLU A 124 2.87 14.34 -8.71
N HIS A 125 1.89 14.83 -9.48
CA HIS A 125 2.16 15.57 -10.71
C HIS A 125 3.14 16.73 -10.46
N GLU A 126 3.94 17.05 -11.47
CA GLU A 126 5.04 18.03 -11.39
C GLU A 126 6.16 17.69 -10.39
N GLY A 127 6.15 16.48 -9.82
CA GLY A 127 7.21 16.03 -8.92
C GLY A 127 7.07 16.54 -7.48
N ILE A 128 5.89 17.02 -7.09
CA ILE A 128 5.62 17.51 -5.74
C ILE A 128 5.73 16.35 -4.75
N PRO A 129 6.59 16.42 -3.72
CA PRO A 129 6.73 15.33 -2.74
C PRO A 129 5.42 15.06 -2.01
N THR A 130 5.02 13.79 -1.93
CA THR A 130 3.76 13.40 -1.30
C THR A 130 3.92 12.23 -0.33
N ARG A 131 2.80 11.80 0.25
CA ARG A 131 2.67 10.66 1.15
C ARG A 131 1.44 9.85 0.77
N ALA A 132 1.52 8.54 0.96
CA ALA A 132 0.38 7.65 0.79
C ALA A 132 0.29 6.68 1.97
N GLY A 133 -0.92 6.23 2.29
CA GLY A 133 -1.16 5.29 3.37
C GLY A 133 -0.75 3.89 2.97
N LEU A 134 0.20 3.30 3.69
CA LEU A 134 0.65 1.92 3.49
C LEU A 134 -0.34 0.95 4.14
N PHE A 135 -1.01 0.09 3.36
CA PHE A 135 -2.05 -0.80 3.86
C PHE A 135 -1.79 -2.29 3.61
N ALA A 136 -0.89 -2.64 2.70
CA ALA A 136 -0.55 -4.04 2.46
C ALA A 136 0.91 -4.19 2.04
N ARG A 137 1.45 -5.40 2.24
CA ARG A 137 2.80 -5.75 1.80
C ARG A 137 2.84 -7.15 1.22
N ILE A 138 3.48 -7.28 0.07
CA ILE A 138 3.88 -8.57 -0.49
C ILE A 138 5.05 -9.12 0.36
N PRO A 139 4.89 -10.29 1.00
CA PRO A 139 5.96 -10.90 1.78
C PRO A 139 7.18 -11.23 0.91
N GLY A 140 8.38 -11.01 1.44
CA GLY A 140 9.63 -11.28 0.75
C GLY A 140 10.79 -10.54 1.40
N ASP A 141 12.02 -11.00 1.15
CA ASP A 141 13.24 -10.34 1.63
C ASP A 141 13.73 -9.23 0.68
N TRP A 142 13.14 -9.12 -0.51
CA TRP A 142 13.37 -8.11 -1.53
C TRP A 142 14.85 -7.84 -1.82
N LYS A 143 15.77 -8.77 -1.56
CA LYS A 143 17.22 -8.50 -1.50
C LYS A 143 17.85 -7.96 -2.78
N HIS A 144 17.24 -8.26 -3.92
CA HIS A 144 17.70 -7.85 -5.23
C HIS A 144 16.58 -7.13 -5.96
N ASP A 145 16.97 -6.15 -6.78
CA ASP A 145 16.01 -5.54 -7.71
C ASP A 145 15.75 -6.54 -8.84
N TRP A 146 14.48 -6.70 -9.20
CA TRP A 146 14.06 -7.61 -10.25
C TRP A 146 14.43 -6.99 -11.59
N THR A 147 15.27 -7.66 -12.38
CA THR A 147 15.54 -7.27 -13.76
C THR A 147 14.37 -7.76 -14.62
N ALA A 148 13.63 -6.82 -15.20
CA ALA A 148 12.59 -7.10 -16.19
C ALA A 148 13.14 -7.81 -17.43
#